data_AF-A0A3S2DHZ6-F1
#
_entry.id   AF-A0A3S2DHZ6-F1
#
_cell.length_a   1.000
_cell.length_b   1.000
_cell.length_c   1.000
_cell.angle_alpha   90.00
_cell.angle_beta   90.00
_cell.angle_gamma   90.00
#
_symmetry.space_group_name_H-M   'P 1'
#
loop_
_entity.id
_entity.type
_entity.pdbx_description
1 polymer ?
#
loop_
_entity_poly.entity_id
_entity_poly.type
_entity_poly.pdbx_seq_one_letter_code
_entity_poly.pdbx_strand_id
1 'polypeptide(L)'
;MAEHGAAQVRQHVFGHLADDEEEDTSGPPTKAVVGSHRDDEEVFGKAYDPRIVRRIWSFVRPYQNRIFISVAAVLVFTLTQLAIPLVIRYAIDHGMTAGKLDQSVMIAAISAFAVIILINYAASYVQESVVGKVAENVLSDLRRAMFSHLQRVSLSFMDKT
;
A
#
# COMPACT_ATOMS: atom_id res chain seq x y z
N MET A 1 79.44 47.54 -10.28
CA MET A 1 79.03 46.93 -8.99
C MET A 1 77.50 46.88 -8.89
N ALA A 2 76.80 46.27 -9.86
CA ALA A 2 75.34 46.27 -9.92
C ALA A 2 74.74 44.95 -10.45
N GLU A 3 75.43 43.82 -10.25
CA GLU A 3 74.96 42.50 -10.74
C GLU A 3 74.78 41.45 -9.62
N HIS A 4 75.16 41.74 -8.37
CA HIS A 4 75.01 40.77 -7.27
C HIS A 4 73.64 40.78 -6.57
N GLY A 5 72.76 41.75 -6.84
CA GLY A 5 71.45 41.86 -6.18
C GLY A 5 70.32 41.03 -6.80
N ALA A 6 70.41 40.68 -8.09
CA ALA A 6 69.31 40.00 -8.81
C ALA A 6 69.26 38.48 -8.56
N ALA A 7 70.38 37.86 -8.17
CA ALA A 7 70.44 36.43 -7.89
C ALA A 7 69.81 36.08 -6.52
N GLN A 8 69.89 36.98 -5.54
CA GLN A 8 69.41 36.72 -4.18
C GLN A 8 67.88 36.81 -4.05
N VAL A 9 67.23 37.69 -4.82
CA VAL A 9 65.76 37.83 -4.81
C VAL A 9 65.07 36.62 -5.44
N ARG A 10 65.70 35.99 -6.44
CA ARG A 10 65.11 34.85 -7.16
C ARG A 10 65.10 33.56 -6.32
N GLN A 11 66.00 33.44 -5.34
CA GLN A 11 66.07 32.27 -4.46
C GLN A 11 65.04 32.34 -3.32
N HIS A 12 64.71 33.55 -2.85
CA HIS A 12 63.75 33.76 -1.77
C HIS A 12 62.27 33.58 -2.22
N VAL A 13 61.97 33.82 -3.50
CA VAL A 13 60.61 33.64 -4.06
C VAL A 13 60.33 32.19 -4.45
N PHE A 14 61.35 31.43 -4.87
CA PHE A 14 61.19 30.03 -5.30
C PHE A 14 61.20 29.01 -4.15
N GLY A 15 61.65 29.41 -2.96
CA GLY A 15 61.60 28.57 -1.76
C GLY A 15 60.20 28.43 -1.15
N HIS A 16 59.26 29.29 -1.53
CA HIS A 16 57.91 29.34 -0.93
C HIS A 16 56.85 28.60 -1.77
N LEU A 17 57.25 27.89 -2.84
CA LEU A 17 56.34 27.09 -3.67
C LEU A 17 56.48 25.57 -3.43
N ALA A 18 57.31 25.17 -2.48
CA ALA A 18 57.57 23.75 -2.19
C ALA A 18 56.88 23.25 -0.91
N ASP A 19 56.20 24.12 -0.16
CA ASP A 19 55.64 23.80 1.16
C ASP A 19 54.09 23.88 1.23
N ASP A 20 53.40 24.06 0.09
CA ASP A 20 51.93 24.19 0.05
C ASP A 20 51.21 22.93 -0.49
N GLU A 21 51.86 21.76 -0.45
CA GLU A 21 51.21 20.46 -0.76
C GLU A 21 51.11 19.51 0.44
N GLU A 22 51.18 20.01 1.67
CA GLU A 22 50.47 19.34 2.77
C GLU A 22 49.04 19.89 2.81
N GLU A 23 48.22 19.36 1.91
CA GLU A 23 46.78 19.47 1.96
C GLU A 23 46.31 18.95 3.32
N ASP A 24 46.10 19.89 4.26
CA ASP A 24 45.50 19.63 5.56
C ASP A 24 44.07 19.12 5.34
N THR A 25 43.97 17.81 5.18
CA THR A 25 42.72 17.07 5.08
C THR A 25 42.01 16.93 6.43
N SER A 26 42.45 17.65 7.48
CA SER A 26 41.84 17.62 8.82
C SER A 26 40.72 18.65 9.05
N GLY A 27 40.18 19.23 7.97
CA GLY A 27 38.87 19.89 8.02
C GLY A 27 37.75 18.86 8.30
N PRO A 28 36.73 19.17 9.13
CA PRO A 28 35.59 18.28 9.29
C PRO A 28 34.98 18.01 7.92
N PRO A 29 34.68 16.75 7.56
CA PRO A 29 34.23 16.42 6.22
C PRO A 29 33.02 17.29 5.88
N THR A 30 33.18 18.14 4.88
CA THR A 30 32.09 18.86 4.23
C THR A 30 31.10 17.80 3.81
N LYS A 31 29.93 17.80 4.44
CA LYS A 31 28.86 16.84 4.15
C LYS A 31 28.45 17.01 2.70
N ALA A 32 29.08 16.25 1.81
CA ALA A 32 28.63 16.06 0.46
C ALA A 32 27.21 15.50 0.56
N VAL A 33 26.23 16.34 0.26
CA VAL A 33 24.83 15.94 0.09
C VAL A 33 24.73 15.21 -1.24
N VAL A 34 25.31 14.01 -1.31
CA VAL A 34 25.11 13.09 -2.43
C VAL A 34 24.98 11.69 -1.87
N GLY A 35 23.72 11.36 -1.57
CA GLY A 35 23.23 10.02 -1.26
C GLY A 35 21.84 9.89 -1.86
N SER A 36 21.74 9.90 -3.19
CA SER A 36 20.54 9.48 -3.92
C SER A 36 20.59 8.02 -4.35
N HIS A 37 21.54 7.24 -3.83
CA HIS A 37 21.34 5.80 -3.70
C HIS A 37 20.54 5.61 -2.41
N ARG A 38 19.25 5.92 -2.50
CA ARG A 38 18.32 5.54 -1.44
C ARG A 38 18.21 4.03 -1.55
N ASP A 39 18.36 3.39 -0.41
CA ASP A 39 18.16 1.97 -0.22
C ASP A 39 16.72 1.59 -0.60
N ASP A 40 16.48 1.34 -1.89
CA ASP A 40 15.19 0.89 -2.40
C ASP A 40 14.80 -0.46 -1.77
N GLU A 41 15.79 -1.23 -1.31
CA GLU A 41 15.61 -2.48 -0.54
C GLU A 41 15.23 -2.25 0.94
N GLU A 42 15.58 -1.12 1.57
CA GLU A 42 15.12 -0.80 2.95
C GLU A 42 13.69 -0.25 2.99
N VAL A 43 13.22 0.37 1.90
CA VAL A 43 11.83 0.87 1.78
C VAL A 43 10.84 -0.31 1.85
N PHE A 44 11.20 -1.48 1.33
CA PHE A 44 10.38 -2.70 1.43
C PHE A 44 10.57 -3.46 2.75
N GLY A 45 11.77 -3.42 3.35
CA GLY A 45 12.03 -4.04 4.66
C GLY A 45 11.37 -3.33 5.85
N LYS A 46 11.14 -2.01 5.74
CA LYS A 46 10.40 -1.17 6.72
C LYS A 46 9.01 -0.74 6.24
N ALA A 47 8.47 -1.32 5.16
CA ALA A 47 7.17 -0.96 4.58
C ALA A 47 5.98 -1.13 5.55
N TYR A 48 6.18 -1.89 6.62
CA TYR A 48 5.18 -2.09 7.66
C TYR A 48 5.56 -1.35 8.94
N ASP A 49 5.18 -0.08 9.06
CA ASP A 49 5.19 0.59 10.36
C ASP A 49 3.86 0.30 11.08
N PRO A 50 3.87 -0.54 12.14
CA PRO A 50 2.65 -0.89 12.88
C PRO A 50 1.96 0.34 13.48
N ARG A 51 2.68 1.46 13.68
CA ARG A 51 2.08 2.72 14.15
C ARG A 51 1.20 3.36 13.07
N ILE A 52 1.64 3.34 11.81
CA ILE A 52 0.88 3.85 10.67
C ILE A 52 -0.37 2.98 10.46
N VAL A 53 -0.20 1.65 10.50
CA VAL A 53 -1.32 0.70 10.40
C VAL A 53 -2.32 0.93 11.52
N ARG A 54 -1.88 1.14 12.76
CA ARG A 54 -2.76 1.44 13.90
C ARG A 54 -3.50 2.78 13.74
N ARG A 55 -2.86 3.79 13.14
CA ARG A 55 -3.48 5.08 12.84
C ARG A 55 -4.55 4.95 11.75
N ILE A 56 -4.26 4.22 10.66
CA ILE A 56 -5.24 3.90 9.60
C ILE A 56 -6.39 3.07 10.19
N TRP A 57 -6.06 2.09 11.04
CA TRP A 57 -7.05 1.25 11.70
C TRP A 57 -8.02 2.06 12.56
N SER A 58 -7.59 3.18 13.16
CA SER A 58 -8.49 4.08 13.90
C SER A 58 -9.56 4.73 13.02
N PHE A 59 -9.28 4.99 11.74
CA PHE A 59 -10.27 5.50 10.78
C PHE A 59 -11.21 4.40 10.28
N VAL A 60 -10.74 3.15 10.23
CA VAL A 60 -11.53 1.98 9.79
C VAL A 60 -12.40 1.41 10.93
N ARG A 61 -11.95 1.57 12.18
CA ARG A 61 -12.60 1.07 13.42
C ARG A 61 -14.12 1.35 13.52
N PRO A 62 -14.66 2.54 13.19
CA PRO A 62 -16.11 2.78 13.26
C PRO A 62 -16.93 1.94 12.26
N TYR A 63 -16.31 1.33 11.25
CA TYR A 63 -16.99 0.53 10.22
C TYR A 63 -16.90 -0.99 10.43
N GLN A 64 -16.48 -1.45 11.62
CA GLN A 64 -16.27 -2.87 11.94
C GLN A 64 -17.49 -3.77 11.69
N ASN A 65 -18.70 -3.29 12.00
CA ASN A 65 -19.93 -4.07 11.75
C ASN A 65 -20.15 -4.34 10.25
N ARG A 66 -19.79 -3.38 9.39
CA ARG A 66 -19.90 -3.52 7.94
C ARG A 66 -18.85 -4.49 7.39
N ILE A 67 -17.63 -4.40 7.92
CA ILE A 67 -16.55 -5.34 7.58
C ILE A 67 -16.95 -6.76 7.96
N PHE A 68 -17.53 -6.96 9.14
CA PHE A 68 -17.98 -8.29 9.57
C PHE A 68 -19.05 -8.86 8.62
N ILE A 69 -20.02 -8.04 8.19
CA ILE A 69 -21.03 -8.44 7.19
C ILE A 69 -20.36 -8.81 5.86
N SER A 70 -19.38 -8.01 5.39
CA SER A 70 -18.63 -8.32 4.17
C SER A 70 -17.85 -9.62 4.29
N VAL A 71 -17.19 -9.88 5.41
CA VAL A 71 -16.45 -11.12 5.66
C VAL A 71 -17.40 -12.32 5.69
N ALA A 72 -18.56 -12.19 6.35
CA ALA A 72 -19.59 -13.23 6.36
C ALA A 72 -20.12 -13.51 4.93
N ALA A 73 -20.36 -12.48 4.13
CA ALA A 73 -20.79 -12.61 2.74
C ALA A 73 -19.73 -13.32 1.88
N VAL A 74 -18.44 -12.99 2.05
CA VAL A 74 -17.32 -13.69 1.39
C VAL A 74 -17.32 -15.17 1.74
N LEU A 75 -17.47 -15.50 3.03
CA LEU A 75 -17.50 -16.90 3.47
C LEU A 75 -18.65 -17.67 2.82
N VAL A 76 -19.85 -17.09 2.79
CA VAL A 76 -21.03 -17.69 2.11
C VAL A 76 -20.77 -17.84 0.61
N PHE A 77 -20.18 -16.85 -0.03
CA PHE A 77 -19.82 -16.89 -1.45
C PHE A 77 -18.83 -18.04 -1.74
N THR A 78 -17.78 -18.17 -0.94
CA THR A 78 -16.78 -19.25 -1.07
C THR A 78 -17.40 -20.62 -0.82
N LEU A 79 -18.24 -20.77 0.21
CA LEU A 79 -18.98 -22.02 0.45
C LEU A 79 -19.89 -22.38 -0.73
N THR A 80 -20.51 -21.37 -1.35
CA THR A 80 -21.37 -21.56 -2.52
C THR A 80 -20.57 -22.05 -3.72
N GLN A 81 -19.36 -21.50 -3.95
CA GLN A 81 -18.47 -22.00 -5.01
C GLN A 81 -18.11 -23.47 -4.83
N LEU A 82 -17.91 -23.92 -3.58
CA LEU A 82 -17.65 -25.33 -3.26
C LEU A 82 -18.90 -26.21 -3.39
N ALA A 83 -20.10 -25.64 -3.21
CA ALA A 83 -21.35 -26.37 -3.37
C ALA A 83 -21.64 -26.73 -4.84
N ILE A 84 -21.21 -25.91 -5.81
CA ILE A 84 -21.39 -26.16 -7.26
C ILE A 84 -20.91 -27.56 -7.70
N PRO A 85 -19.63 -27.95 -7.49
CA PRO A 85 -19.16 -29.28 -7.88
C PRO A 85 -19.86 -30.41 -7.11
N LEU A 86 -20.31 -30.16 -5.87
CA LEU A 86 -21.07 -31.13 -5.07
C LEU A 86 -22.44 -31.42 -5.68
N VAL A 87 -23.14 -30.39 -6.14
CA VAL A 87 -24.45 -30.51 -6.81
C VAL A 87 -24.30 -31.24 -8.14
N ILE A 88 -23.26 -30.92 -8.91
CA ILE A 88 -22.96 -31.62 -10.18
C ILE A 88 -22.71 -33.10 -9.91
N ARG A 89 -21.88 -33.42 -8.90
CA ARG A 89 -21.64 -34.81 -8.49
C ARG A 89 -22.93 -35.52 -8.10
N TYR A 90 -23.76 -34.89 -7.28
CA TYR A 90 -25.04 -35.49 -6.87
C TYR A 90 -25.97 -35.74 -8.05
N ALA A 91 -26.03 -34.79 -9.00
CA ALA A 91 -26.83 -34.92 -10.21
C ALA A 91 -26.34 -36.05 -11.12
N ILE A 92 -25.02 -36.28 -11.21
CA ILE A 92 -24.46 -37.42 -11.95
C ILE A 92 -24.78 -38.73 -11.22
N ASP A 93 -24.52 -38.79 -9.92
CA ASP A 93 -24.66 -40.01 -9.11
C ASP A 93 -26.13 -40.49 -8.99
N HIS A 94 -27.10 -39.56 -8.98
CA HIS A 94 -28.53 -39.88 -8.78
C HIS A 94 -29.40 -39.61 -10.02
N GLY A 95 -28.99 -38.74 -10.94
CA GLY A 95 -29.73 -38.47 -12.19
C GLY A 95 -29.46 -39.52 -13.28
N MET A 96 -28.34 -40.24 -13.18
CA MET A 96 -28.00 -41.39 -14.02
C MET A 96 -28.03 -42.69 -13.21
N THR A 97 -29.13 -42.96 -12.50
CA THR A 97 -29.33 -44.30 -11.95
C THR A 97 -29.62 -45.29 -13.09
N ALA A 98 -28.62 -46.12 -13.40
CA ALA A 98 -28.74 -47.39 -14.13
C ALA A 98 -29.74 -47.38 -15.33
N GLY A 99 -29.56 -46.43 -16.27
CA GLY A 99 -30.23 -46.49 -17.57
C GLY A 99 -31.66 -45.95 -17.65
N LYS A 100 -32.20 -45.33 -16.59
CA LYS A 100 -33.46 -44.56 -16.66
C LYS A 100 -33.22 -43.13 -16.20
N LEU A 101 -33.47 -42.16 -17.08
CA LEU A 101 -33.44 -40.74 -16.77
C LEU A 101 -34.65 -40.41 -15.89
N ASP A 102 -34.44 -40.22 -14.59
CA ASP A 102 -35.49 -39.73 -13.71
C ASP A 102 -35.63 -38.21 -13.88
N GLN A 103 -36.60 -37.81 -14.70
CA GLN A 103 -36.85 -36.42 -15.06
C GLN A 103 -37.17 -35.54 -13.83
N SER A 104 -37.76 -36.13 -12.78
CA SER A 104 -38.06 -35.41 -11.54
C SER A 104 -36.80 -35.04 -10.76
N VAL A 105 -35.80 -35.93 -10.71
CA VAL A 105 -34.50 -35.66 -10.07
C VAL A 105 -33.74 -34.57 -10.82
N MET A 106 -33.81 -34.57 -12.15
CA MET A 106 -33.15 -33.56 -12.98
C MET A 106 -33.77 -32.17 -12.82
N ILE A 107 -35.11 -32.06 -12.77
CA ILE A 107 -35.79 -30.78 -12.50
C ILE A 107 -35.47 -30.27 -11.09
N ALA A 108 -35.41 -31.16 -10.10
CA ALA A 108 -35.02 -30.80 -8.72
C ALA A 108 -33.56 -30.31 -8.63
N ALA A 109 -32.64 -30.93 -9.37
CA ALA A 109 -31.24 -30.51 -9.41
C ALA A 109 -31.08 -29.13 -10.08
N ILE A 110 -31.80 -28.89 -11.20
CA ILE A 110 -31.80 -27.60 -11.90
C ILE A 110 -32.38 -26.49 -11.02
N SER A 111 -33.50 -26.75 -10.33
CA SER A 111 -34.11 -25.76 -9.45
C SER A 111 -33.23 -25.45 -8.24
N ALA A 112 -32.61 -26.45 -7.62
CA ALA A 112 -31.63 -26.25 -6.56
C ALA A 112 -30.43 -25.43 -7.04
N PHE A 113 -29.89 -25.73 -8.22
CA PHE A 113 -28.80 -24.97 -8.82
C PHE A 113 -29.17 -23.51 -9.09
N ALA A 114 -30.36 -23.25 -9.62
CA ALA A 114 -30.87 -21.90 -9.84
C ALA A 114 -30.98 -21.09 -8.52
N VAL A 115 -31.48 -21.73 -7.46
CA VAL A 115 -31.56 -21.11 -6.12
C VAL A 115 -30.16 -20.77 -5.59
N ILE A 116 -29.20 -21.68 -5.76
CA ILE A 116 -27.81 -21.47 -5.33
C ILE A 116 -27.18 -20.28 -6.06
N ILE A 117 -27.37 -20.17 -7.38
CA ILE A 117 -26.90 -19.02 -8.16
C ILE A 117 -27.53 -17.72 -7.67
N LEU A 118 -28.84 -17.73 -7.40
CA LEU A 118 -29.54 -16.54 -6.92
C LEU A 118 -28.98 -16.07 -5.56
N ILE A 119 -28.73 -17.00 -4.65
CA ILE A 119 -28.10 -16.73 -3.35
C ILE A 119 -26.69 -16.19 -3.55
N ASN A 120 -25.92 -16.80 -4.46
CA ASN A 120 -24.56 -16.36 -4.78
C ASN A 120 -24.55 -14.91 -5.28
N TYR A 121 -25.42 -14.59 -6.23
CA TYR A 121 -25.57 -13.23 -6.77
C TYR A 121 -25.96 -12.23 -5.68
N ALA A 122 -26.94 -12.57 -4.84
CA ALA A 122 -27.38 -11.71 -3.75
C ALA A 122 -26.24 -11.44 -2.75
N ALA A 123 -25.47 -12.48 -2.39
CA ALA A 123 -24.32 -12.36 -1.49
C ALA A 123 -23.23 -11.45 -2.09
N SER A 124 -22.86 -11.66 -3.36
CA SER A 124 -21.87 -10.83 -4.06
C SER A 124 -22.32 -9.38 -4.15
N TYR A 125 -23.59 -9.13 -4.52
CA TYR A 125 -24.15 -7.79 -4.62
C TYR A 125 -24.11 -7.04 -3.29
N VAL A 126 -24.49 -7.71 -2.20
CA VAL A 126 -24.43 -7.13 -0.85
C VAL A 126 -22.98 -6.84 -0.46
N GLN A 127 -22.07 -7.78 -0.70
CA GLN A 127 -20.65 -7.60 -0.39
C GLN A 127 -20.07 -6.39 -1.12
N GLU A 128 -20.23 -6.31 -2.44
CA GLU A 128 -19.71 -5.20 -3.26
C GLU A 128 -20.30 -3.86 -2.82
N SER A 129 -21.61 -3.83 -2.56
CA SER A 129 -22.30 -2.63 -2.09
C SER A 129 -21.80 -2.15 -0.73
N VAL A 130 -21.57 -3.07 0.21
CA VAL A 130 -21.09 -2.72 1.56
C VAL A 130 -19.65 -2.25 1.50
N VAL A 131 -18.78 -2.94 0.75
CA VAL A 131 -17.37 -2.57 0.56
C VAL A 131 -17.27 -1.19 -0.10
N GLY A 132 -18.03 -0.94 -1.17
CA GLY A 132 -18.05 0.35 -1.85
C GLY A 132 -18.46 1.49 -0.92
N LYS A 133 -19.54 1.32 -0.15
CA LYS A 133 -20.00 2.32 0.83
C LYS A 133 -18.99 2.57 1.95
N VAL A 134 -18.29 1.54 2.41
CA VAL A 134 -17.23 1.71 3.42
C VAL A 134 -16.07 2.50 2.84
N ALA A 135 -15.62 2.17 1.63
CA ALA A 135 -14.53 2.89 0.97
C ALA A 135 -14.85 4.37 0.75
N GLU A 136 -16.07 4.68 0.31
CA GLU A 136 -16.55 6.05 0.13
C GLU A 136 -16.52 6.84 1.45
N ASN A 137 -17.06 6.26 2.53
CA ASN A 137 -17.10 6.91 3.84
C ASN A 137 -15.68 7.17 4.38
N VAL A 138 -14.79 6.18 4.30
CA VAL A 138 -13.39 6.33 4.72
C VAL A 138 -12.69 7.43 3.92
N LEU A 139 -12.89 7.47 2.60
CA LEU A 139 -12.29 8.50 1.75
C LEU A 139 -12.82 9.90 2.08
N SER A 140 -14.11 10.02 2.39
CA SER A 140 -14.74 11.27 2.82
C SER A 140 -14.16 11.77 4.15
N ASP A 141 -13.96 10.88 5.12
CA ASP A 141 -13.37 11.21 6.42
C ASP A 141 -11.91 11.66 6.28
N LEU A 142 -11.12 10.98 5.45
CA LEU A 142 -9.74 11.36 5.15
C LEU A 142 -9.67 12.75 4.49
N ARG A 143 -10.54 13.01 3.50
CA ARG A 143 -10.62 14.31 2.82
C ARG A 143 -10.93 15.43 3.82
N ARG A 144 -11.90 15.22 4.72
CA ARG A 144 -12.26 16.19 5.78
C ARG A 144 -11.09 16.46 6.73
N ALA A 145 -10.41 15.41 7.19
CA ALA A 145 -9.25 15.54 8.08
C ALA A 145 -8.09 16.29 7.42
N MET A 146 -7.81 16.01 6.15
CA MET A 146 -6.79 16.70 5.38
C MET A 146 -7.10 18.20 5.22
N PHE A 147 -8.33 18.55 4.83
CA PHE A 147 -8.73 19.95 4.69
C PHE A 147 -8.65 20.71 6.02
N SER A 148 -9.12 20.12 7.11
CA SER A 148 -9.02 20.74 8.44
C SER A 148 -7.56 20.99 8.86
N HIS A 149 -6.65 20.06 8.54
CA HIS A 149 -5.23 20.23 8.84
C HIS A 149 -4.59 21.34 8.00
N LEU A 150 -4.88 21.38 6.69
CA LEU A 150 -4.40 22.45 5.81
C LEU A 150 -4.87 23.83 6.27
N GLN A 151 -6.12 23.95 6.70
CA GLN A 151 -6.67 25.22 7.22
C GLN A 151 -5.99 25.67 8.52
N ARG A 152 -5.71 24.77 9.47
CA ARG A 152 -4.98 25.14 10.70
C ARG A 152 -3.56 25.62 10.41
N VAL A 153 -2.89 24.96 9.47
CA VAL A 153 -1.53 25.34 9.07
C VAL A 153 -1.54 26.71 8.40
N SER A 154 -2.45 26.95 7.44
CA SER A 154 -2.52 28.23 6.74
C SER A 154 -2.88 29.41 7.66
N LEU A 155 -3.76 29.21 8.66
CA LEU A 155 -4.06 30.24 9.66
C LEU A 155 -2.84 30.59 10.51
N SER A 156 -2.03 29.60 10.90
CA SER A 156 -0.77 29.84 11.64
C SER A 156 0.30 30.57 10.81
N PHE A 157 0.26 30.47 9.47
CA PHE A 157 1.14 31.23 8.59
C PHE A 157 0.64 32.66 8.35
N MET A 158 -0.68 32.84 8.27
CA MET A 158 -1.30 34.15 8.06
C MET A 158 -1.23 35.04 9.31
N ASP A 159 -1.17 34.45 10.51
CA ASP A 159 -1.00 35.16 11.79
C ASP A 159 0.44 35.68 12.06
N LYS A 160 1.42 35.28 11.21
CA LYS A 160 2.84 35.63 11.37
C LYS A 160 3.31 36.82 10.51
N THR A 161 2.40 37.51 9.83
CA THR A 161 2.67 38.72 9.03
C THR A 161 1.74 39.83 9.46
#